data_AF-A0A8H6NYS6-F1
#
_entry.id   AF-A0A8H6NYS6-F1
#
_cell.length_a   1.000
_cell.length_b   1.000
_cell.length_c   1.000
_cell.angle_alpha   90.00
_cell.angle_beta   90.00
_cell.angle_gamma   90.00
#
_symmetry.space_group_name_H-M   'P 1'
#
loop_
_entity.id
_entity.type
_entity.pdbx_description
1 polymer ?
#
loop_
_entity_poly.entity_id
_entity_poly.type
_entity_poly.pdbx_seq_one_letter_code
_entity_poly.pdbx_strand_id
1 'polypeptide(L)'
;MRPAGPRRTIRYSAVSNSHNTDVDYKKAMEDPEFAFTYICKCPWGTKRDGGDEDEDDWGEDEDDEEDEEDGAEKPKCDLGKTCLCDKLAADHPEAPYVITRAAYRKLMNQQVNSQVRNPDSFDIRTFNDHAAYGSLQVLQNLILDFEEAEGCWKEQWVVCEALAPLIWYLQLGSEFGMINDGESAMKTAKLVGNMFLAMLARLEREGVLKPDSEVKDLGFVMAGFLKVAESFRDCSLLEDEDKVRKSKKRPFVFAPARVDSYVAAYAKKHGIKLGGVPKLDELLAEHGDDPWGFGAALEEYKKGGNSCDCFVPKHSSKSAIGGDSLDITSWTPAERKKASFNKKDPLPKQILDGIKDGLVVGLG
;
A
#
# COMPACT_ATOMS: atom_id res chain seq x y z
N MET A 1 -9.25 4.16 24.97
CA MET A 1 -8.55 2.87 24.84
C MET A 1 -7.06 3.15 24.88
N ARG A 2 -6.28 2.45 25.71
CA ARG A 2 -4.81 2.59 25.68
C ARG A 2 -4.28 1.83 24.46
N PRO A 3 -3.34 2.41 23.69
CA PRO A 3 -2.63 1.65 22.68
C PRO A 3 -1.95 0.45 23.34
N ALA A 4 -1.98 -0.72 22.71
CA ALA A 4 -1.11 -1.80 23.09
C ALA A 4 0.33 -1.28 22.98
N GLY A 5 1.14 -1.40 24.04
CA GLY A 5 2.54 -0.96 24.01
C GLY A 5 3.29 -1.61 22.84
N PRO A 6 4.33 -0.96 22.29
CA PRO A 6 4.96 -1.39 21.05
C PRO A 6 5.51 -2.82 21.22
N ARG A 7 4.86 -3.80 20.60
CA ARG A 7 5.45 -5.13 20.42
C ARG A 7 6.71 -4.93 19.58
N ARG A 8 7.85 -5.40 20.11
CA ARG A 8 9.10 -5.44 19.34
C ARG A 8 8.85 -6.35 18.13
N THR A 9 8.79 -5.75 16.95
CA THR A 9 8.54 -6.46 15.69
C THR A 9 9.78 -7.31 15.39
N ILE A 10 9.66 -8.63 15.56
CA ILE A 10 10.67 -9.60 15.14
C ILE A 10 10.74 -9.76 13.60
N ARG A 11 9.98 -8.93 12.87
CA ARG A 11 9.84 -8.97 11.41
C ARG A 11 11.08 -8.40 10.69
N TYR A 12 11.80 -7.49 11.31
CA TYR A 12 12.90 -6.77 10.69
C TYR A 12 14.23 -7.06 11.38
N SER A 13 15.28 -7.08 10.57
CA SER A 13 16.67 -7.09 11.02
C SER A 13 16.94 -5.90 11.94
N ALA A 14 17.80 -6.07 12.95
CA ALA A 14 18.05 -5.04 13.95
C ALA A 14 18.67 -3.74 13.39
N VAL A 15 19.30 -3.83 12.22
CA VAL A 15 19.89 -2.70 11.49
C VAL A 15 19.48 -2.83 10.02
N SER A 16 18.38 -2.19 9.65
CA SER A 16 17.89 -2.10 8.28
C SER A 16 17.02 -0.86 8.10
N ASN A 17 16.85 -0.42 6.87
CA ASN A 17 15.97 0.70 6.56
C ASN A 17 14.50 0.34 6.84
N SER A 18 14.09 -0.91 6.60
CA SER A 18 12.78 -1.41 7.02
C SER A 18 12.55 -1.35 8.53
N HIS A 19 13.56 -1.67 9.35
CA HIS A 19 13.44 -1.46 10.80
C HIS A 19 13.26 0.02 11.15
N ASN A 20 14.06 0.90 10.53
CA ASN A 20 14.02 2.33 10.83
C ASN A 20 12.71 2.97 10.41
N THR A 21 12.13 2.55 9.27
CA THR A 21 10.81 3.04 8.81
C THR A 21 9.67 2.60 9.73
N ASP A 22 9.74 1.39 10.30
CA ASP A 22 8.79 0.91 11.31
C ASP A 22 8.90 1.69 12.63
N VAL A 23 10.13 1.92 13.11
CA VAL A 23 10.38 2.73 14.31
C VAL A 23 9.92 4.17 14.11
N ASP A 24 10.23 4.75 12.94
CA ASP A 24 9.84 6.10 12.57
C ASP A 24 8.31 6.26 12.51
N TYR A 25 7.60 5.31 11.91
CA TYR A 25 6.14 5.29 11.91
C TYR A 25 5.58 5.18 13.33
N LYS A 26 6.11 4.27 14.15
CA LYS A 26 5.68 4.12 15.56
C LYS A 26 5.89 5.39 16.37
N LYS A 27 6.99 6.10 16.13
CA LYS A 27 7.26 7.41 16.75
C LYS A 27 6.24 8.46 16.30
N ALA A 28 5.88 8.49 15.02
CA ALA A 28 4.83 9.37 14.51
C ALA A 28 3.44 9.07 15.10
N MET A 29 3.23 7.87 15.62
CA MET A 29 2.00 7.43 16.29
C MET A 29 1.98 7.67 17.82
N GLU A 30 3.07 8.18 18.42
CA GLU A 30 3.15 8.44 19.87
C GLU A 30 2.17 9.52 20.35
N ASP A 31 1.81 10.44 19.46
CA ASP A 31 0.76 11.43 19.66
C ASP A 31 -0.43 11.11 18.73
N PRO A 32 -1.43 10.33 19.20
CA PRO A 32 -2.58 9.96 18.38
C PRO A 32 -3.42 11.16 17.89
N GLU A 33 -3.51 12.24 18.67
CA GLU A 33 -4.30 13.41 18.27
C GLU A 33 -3.65 14.09 17.06
N PHE A 34 -2.32 14.22 17.09
CA PHE A 34 -1.57 14.69 15.94
C PHE A 34 -1.60 13.68 14.78
N ALA A 35 -1.36 12.40 15.05
CA ALA A 35 -1.22 11.36 14.03
C ALA A 35 -2.50 11.17 13.19
N PHE A 36 -3.67 11.21 13.83
CA PHE A 36 -4.97 11.06 13.16
C PHE A 36 -5.56 12.38 12.66
N THR A 37 -4.82 13.49 12.74
CA THR A 37 -5.24 14.74 12.13
C THR A 37 -5.22 14.63 10.61
N TYR A 38 -6.31 15.07 9.97
CA TYR A 38 -6.40 15.15 8.52
C TYR A 38 -5.70 16.39 7.98
N ILE A 39 -4.88 16.17 6.97
CA ILE A 39 -4.22 17.21 6.20
C ILE A 39 -4.68 17.16 4.75
N CYS A 40 -4.70 18.32 4.10
CA CYS A 40 -4.97 18.42 2.68
C CYS A 40 -3.74 17.98 1.88
N LYS A 41 -3.99 17.41 0.71
CA LYS A 41 -2.97 17.07 -0.28
C LYS A 41 -3.49 17.42 -1.68
N CYS A 42 -2.59 17.74 -2.60
CA CYS A 42 -2.95 17.80 -4.01
C CYS A 42 -3.36 16.39 -4.48
N PRO A 43 -4.28 16.29 -5.46
CA PRO A 43 -4.57 15.01 -6.11
C PRO A 43 -3.29 14.33 -6.56
N TRP A 44 -3.17 13.03 -6.31
CA TRP A 44 -2.06 12.24 -6.83
C TRP A 44 -2.04 12.32 -8.37
N GLY A 45 -0.85 12.48 -8.95
CA GLY A 45 -0.67 12.73 -10.39
C GLY A 45 -0.61 14.21 -10.75
N THR A 46 -0.79 15.12 -9.79
CA THR A 46 -0.55 16.55 -10.01
C THR A 46 0.95 16.79 -10.29
N LYS A 47 1.29 17.35 -11.47
CA LYS A 47 2.68 17.68 -11.84
C LYS A 47 3.31 18.56 -10.74
N ARG A 48 4.48 18.15 -10.25
CA ARG A 48 5.24 18.94 -9.27
C ARG A 48 5.92 20.11 -9.96
N ASP A 49 5.92 21.27 -9.32
CA ASP A 49 6.69 22.41 -9.81
C ASP A 49 8.19 22.18 -9.53
N GLY A 50 8.99 21.99 -10.59
CA GLY A 50 10.44 21.81 -10.51
C GLY A 50 10.95 20.38 -10.22
N GLY A 51 10.20 19.34 -10.60
CA GLY A 51 10.74 17.97 -10.69
C GLY A 51 11.26 17.72 -12.11
N ASP A 52 12.53 17.33 -12.22
CA ASP A 52 13.16 16.96 -13.49
C ASP A 52 12.34 15.86 -14.20
N GLU A 53 12.20 16.05 -15.51
CA GLU A 53 11.59 15.13 -16.46
C GLU A 53 12.49 13.90 -16.62
N ASP A 54 12.20 12.81 -15.92
CA ASP A 54 12.64 11.49 -16.36
C ASP A 54 11.50 10.88 -17.19
N GLU A 55 11.42 11.34 -18.43
CA GLU A 55 10.73 10.65 -19.53
C GLU A 55 11.55 9.39 -19.88
N ASP A 56 11.19 8.25 -19.30
CA ASP A 56 11.40 6.96 -19.97
C ASP A 56 10.12 6.61 -20.75
N ASP A 57 9.83 7.46 -21.74
CA ASP A 57 8.90 7.15 -22.83
C ASP A 57 9.62 6.24 -23.83
N TRP A 58 9.44 4.93 -23.68
CA TRP A 58 9.83 3.92 -24.67
C TRP A 58 8.60 3.29 -25.34
N GLY A 59 7.61 4.11 -25.71
CA GLY A 59 6.52 3.71 -26.61
C GLY A 59 6.68 4.38 -27.97
N GLU A 60 7.29 3.70 -28.94
CA GLU A 60 7.22 4.11 -30.34
C GLU A 60 5.75 4.20 -30.81
N ASP A 61 5.35 5.42 -31.16
CA ASP A 61 4.30 5.92 -32.08
C ASP A 61 3.24 4.94 -32.64
N GLU A 62 1.97 5.31 -32.44
CA GLU A 62 0.96 5.66 -33.48
C GLU A 62 -0.46 5.39 -32.95
N ASP A 63 -1.13 6.45 -32.48
CA ASP A 63 -2.49 6.82 -32.93
C ASP A 63 -2.92 8.13 -32.22
N ASP A 64 -2.78 9.23 -32.96
CA ASP A 64 -3.36 10.54 -32.66
C ASP A 64 -4.90 10.43 -32.67
N GLU A 65 -5.53 10.42 -31.50
CA GLU A 65 -6.89 10.94 -31.34
C GLU A 65 -6.83 12.22 -30.48
N GLU A 66 -6.94 13.34 -31.19
CA GLU A 66 -7.09 14.69 -30.68
C GLU A 66 -8.35 14.81 -29.80
N ASP A 67 -8.22 14.64 -28.48
CA ASP A 67 -9.20 15.16 -27.53
C ASP A 67 -8.84 16.61 -27.16
N GLU A 68 -9.30 17.54 -28.01
CA GLU A 68 -9.50 18.93 -27.62
C GLU A 68 -10.64 19.01 -26.59
N GLU A 69 -10.32 19.11 -25.29
CA GLU A 69 -11.22 19.78 -24.34
C GLU A 69 -10.48 20.37 -23.11
N ASP A 70 -10.65 21.68 -22.95
CA ASP A 70 -10.34 22.57 -21.83
C ASP A 70 -8.87 22.90 -21.46
N GLY A 71 -8.40 24.02 -22.03
CA GLY A 71 -7.18 24.75 -21.68
C GLY A 71 -7.20 25.45 -20.32
N ALA A 72 -7.52 24.72 -19.25
CA ALA A 72 -7.16 25.12 -17.89
C ALA A 72 -5.82 24.48 -17.53
N GLU A 73 -4.79 25.31 -17.32
CA GLU A 73 -3.48 24.85 -16.85
C GLU A 73 -3.69 24.01 -15.57
N LYS A 74 -3.44 22.69 -15.66
CA LYS A 74 -3.62 21.79 -14.51
C LYS A 74 -2.78 22.36 -13.34
N PRO A 75 -3.39 22.68 -12.19
CA PRO A 75 -2.69 23.38 -11.12
C PRO A 75 -1.50 22.54 -10.65
N LYS A 76 -0.29 23.09 -10.68
CA LYS A 76 0.92 22.38 -10.24
C LYS A 76 0.96 22.25 -8.71
N CYS A 77 1.55 21.16 -8.21
CA CYS A 77 1.79 20.96 -6.79
C CYS A 77 3.14 21.56 -6.40
N ASP A 78 3.14 22.59 -5.56
CA ASP A 78 4.34 23.28 -5.10
C ASP A 78 4.67 22.98 -3.63
N LEU A 79 4.21 21.82 -3.15
CA LEU A 79 4.44 21.31 -1.80
C LEU A 79 3.98 22.28 -0.69
N GLY A 80 2.87 22.99 -0.95
CA GLY A 80 2.21 23.83 0.05
C GLY A 80 2.70 25.28 0.07
N LYS A 81 3.56 25.69 -0.87
CA LYS A 81 3.94 27.12 -1.01
C LYS A 81 2.72 27.97 -1.37
N THR A 82 1.90 27.49 -2.30
CA THR A 82 0.63 28.12 -2.70
C THR A 82 -0.53 27.12 -2.68
N CYS A 83 -0.27 25.84 -2.91
CA CYS A 83 -1.30 24.81 -2.85
C CYS A 83 -1.75 24.48 -1.42
N LEU A 84 -2.75 23.60 -1.29
CA LEU A 84 -3.31 23.23 0.02
C LEU A 84 -2.50 22.16 0.77
N CYS A 85 -1.44 21.61 0.18
CA CYS A 85 -0.65 20.54 0.81
C CYS A 85 -0.25 20.89 2.26
N ASP A 86 -0.43 19.92 3.16
CA ASP A 86 -0.07 19.98 4.58
C ASP A 86 -0.86 20.97 5.46
N LYS A 87 -1.80 21.73 4.86
CA LYS A 87 -2.79 22.52 5.61
C LYS A 87 -3.80 21.60 6.28
N LEU A 88 -4.43 22.07 7.36
CA LEU A 88 -5.43 21.28 8.09
C LEU A 88 -6.71 21.16 7.27
N ALA A 89 -7.23 19.94 7.16
CA ALA A 89 -8.48 19.69 6.44
C ALA A 89 -9.69 20.39 7.07
N ALA A 90 -9.65 20.63 8.39
CA ALA A 90 -10.71 21.35 9.10
C ALA A 90 -10.90 22.80 8.61
N ASP A 91 -9.83 23.43 8.14
CA ASP A 91 -9.83 24.80 7.62
C ASP A 91 -10.19 24.87 6.13
N HIS A 92 -10.26 23.72 5.46
CA HIS A 92 -10.45 23.57 4.02
C HIS A 92 -11.44 22.43 3.71
N PRO A 93 -12.72 22.52 4.10
CA PRO A 93 -13.72 21.48 3.87
C PRO A 93 -13.99 21.19 2.38
N GLU A 94 -13.62 22.13 1.51
CA GLU A 94 -13.67 22.00 0.05
C GLU A 94 -12.48 21.25 -0.54
N ALA A 95 -11.45 20.93 0.24
CA ALA A 95 -10.26 20.26 -0.24
C ALA A 95 -10.63 18.91 -0.87
N PRO A 96 -10.29 18.69 -2.16
CA PRO A 96 -10.72 17.48 -2.87
C PRO A 96 -10.03 16.22 -2.34
N TYR A 97 -8.87 16.39 -1.71
CA TYR A 97 -8.09 15.28 -1.19
C TYR A 97 -7.52 15.57 0.20
N VAL A 98 -7.80 14.64 1.11
CA VAL A 98 -7.34 14.66 2.50
C VAL A 98 -6.83 13.27 2.88
N ILE A 99 -5.87 13.23 3.78
CA ILE A 99 -5.24 12.01 4.30
C ILE A 99 -4.83 12.26 5.75
N THR A 100 -4.83 11.24 6.60
CA THR A 100 -4.26 11.38 7.94
C THR A 100 -2.74 11.57 7.88
N ARG A 101 -2.17 12.30 8.84
CA ARG A 101 -0.70 12.43 8.97
C ARG A 101 -0.03 11.08 9.09
N ALA A 102 -0.63 10.17 9.87
CA ALA A 102 -0.18 8.80 10.03
C ALA A 102 -0.13 8.03 8.70
N ALA A 103 -1.18 8.09 7.90
CA ALA A 103 -1.22 7.42 6.60
C ALA A 103 -0.24 8.01 5.60
N TYR A 104 -0.11 9.34 5.54
CA TYR A 104 0.89 9.97 4.69
C TYR A 104 2.31 9.55 5.09
N ARG A 105 2.61 9.49 6.39
CA ARG A 105 3.91 9.01 6.87
C ARG A 105 4.13 7.53 6.51
N LYS A 106 3.13 6.67 6.72
CA LYS A 106 3.20 5.26 6.33
C LYS A 106 3.45 5.11 4.83
N LEU A 107 2.71 5.84 3.98
CA LEU A 107 2.88 5.84 2.53
C LEU A 107 4.30 6.20 2.10
N MET A 108 4.84 7.32 2.59
CA MET A 108 6.21 7.75 2.25
C MET A 108 7.26 6.75 2.74
N ASN A 109 7.05 6.14 3.91
CA ASN A 109 7.93 5.09 4.40
C ASN A 109 7.89 3.84 3.50
N GLN A 110 6.74 3.50 2.91
CA GLN A 110 6.66 2.37 1.97
C GLN A 110 7.32 2.65 0.62
N GLN A 111 7.22 3.89 0.11
CA GLN A 111 7.96 4.29 -1.09
C GLN A 111 9.46 4.08 -0.90
N VAL A 112 9.99 4.50 0.25
CA VAL A 112 11.40 4.28 0.63
C VAL A 112 11.71 2.79 0.78
N ASN A 113 10.79 1.99 1.32
CA ASN A 113 10.96 0.53 1.42
C ASN A 113 11.02 -0.17 0.05
N SER A 114 10.31 0.35 -0.97
CA SER A 114 10.42 -0.14 -2.35
C SER A 114 11.79 0.18 -2.95
N GLN A 115 12.28 1.41 -2.77
CA GLN A 115 13.60 1.82 -3.28
C GLN A 115 14.74 0.94 -2.75
N VAL A 116 14.76 0.66 -1.45
CA VAL A 116 15.83 -0.19 -0.86
C VAL A 116 15.73 -1.68 -1.24
N ARG A 117 14.66 -2.07 -1.93
CA ARG A 117 14.45 -3.41 -2.51
C ARG A 117 14.64 -3.42 -4.02
N ASN A 118 14.97 -2.29 -4.65
CA ASN A 118 15.31 -2.24 -6.05
C ASN A 118 16.83 -2.38 -6.23
N PRO A 119 17.34 -3.48 -6.82
CA PRO A 119 18.77 -3.65 -7.09
C PRO A 119 19.40 -2.53 -7.93
N ASP A 120 18.61 -1.90 -8.81
CA ASP A 120 19.10 -0.84 -9.71
C ASP A 120 19.44 0.43 -8.93
N SER A 121 18.80 0.67 -7.78
CA SER A 121 19.16 1.75 -6.87
C SER A 121 20.56 1.59 -6.22
N PHE A 122 21.24 0.46 -6.45
CA PHE A 122 22.54 0.14 -5.84
C PHE A 122 23.59 -0.38 -6.82
N ASP A 123 23.37 -0.33 -8.13
CA ASP A 123 24.28 -0.93 -9.12
C ASP A 123 24.65 -2.40 -8.78
N ILE A 124 23.66 -3.21 -8.41
CA ILE A 124 23.85 -4.63 -8.12
C ILE A 124 22.95 -5.51 -8.98
N ARG A 125 23.41 -6.74 -9.23
CA ARG A 125 22.58 -7.78 -9.84
C ARG A 125 22.37 -8.93 -8.87
N THR A 126 21.11 -9.32 -8.72
CA THR A 126 20.69 -10.41 -7.84
C THR A 126 20.05 -11.52 -8.67
N PHE A 127 18.73 -11.48 -8.85
CA PHE A 127 17.93 -12.30 -9.75
C PHE A 127 16.92 -11.39 -10.47
N ASN A 128 16.33 -11.87 -11.58
CA ASN A 128 15.62 -11.01 -12.52
C ASN A 128 14.45 -10.24 -11.88
N ASP A 129 13.71 -10.86 -10.96
CA ASP A 129 12.44 -10.30 -10.47
C ASP A 129 12.58 -9.71 -9.06
N HIS A 130 13.80 -9.38 -8.61
CA HIS A 130 14.03 -8.96 -7.22
C HIS A 130 13.17 -7.77 -6.83
N ALA A 131 13.13 -6.71 -7.64
CA ALA A 131 12.32 -5.53 -7.34
C ALA A 131 10.83 -5.90 -7.20
N ALA A 132 10.30 -6.74 -8.10
CA ALA A 132 8.92 -7.22 -8.05
C ALA A 132 8.62 -8.02 -6.77
N TYR A 133 9.49 -8.97 -6.39
CA TYR A 133 9.37 -9.68 -5.11
C TYR A 133 9.58 -8.77 -3.90
N GLY A 134 10.37 -7.71 -4.06
CA GLY A 134 10.54 -6.65 -3.08
C GLY A 134 9.22 -5.92 -2.82
N SER A 135 8.53 -5.55 -3.90
CA SER A 135 7.20 -4.93 -3.87
C SER A 135 6.15 -5.86 -3.25
N LEU A 136 6.22 -7.17 -3.53
CA LEU A 136 5.42 -8.17 -2.79
C LEU A 136 5.73 -8.17 -1.28
N GLN A 137 7.00 -8.13 -0.87
CA GLN A 137 7.36 -8.11 0.55
C GLN A 137 6.84 -6.84 1.24
N VAL A 138 6.84 -5.69 0.56
CA VAL A 138 6.23 -4.43 1.04
C VAL A 138 4.72 -4.60 1.24
N LEU A 139 4.00 -5.15 0.26
CA LEU A 139 2.56 -5.44 0.38
C LEU A 139 2.26 -6.40 1.54
N GLN A 140 3.03 -7.48 1.66
CA GLN A 140 2.89 -8.44 2.75
C GLN A 140 3.11 -7.79 4.12
N ASN A 141 4.08 -6.90 4.24
CA ASN A 141 4.31 -6.15 5.49
C ASN A 141 3.12 -5.27 5.85
N LEU A 142 2.48 -4.59 4.89
CA LEU A 142 1.28 -3.79 5.14
C LEU A 142 0.07 -4.67 5.53
N ILE A 143 -0.09 -5.84 4.92
CA ILE A 143 -1.13 -6.80 5.30
C ILE A 143 -0.92 -7.26 6.76
N LEU A 144 0.33 -7.50 7.16
CA LEU A 144 0.68 -7.83 8.54
C LEU A 144 0.46 -6.64 9.49
N ASP A 145 0.77 -5.41 9.08
CA ASP A 145 0.46 -4.21 9.87
C ASP A 145 -1.05 -4.09 10.14
N PHE A 146 -1.88 -4.40 9.14
CA PHE A 146 -3.34 -4.42 9.29
C PHE A 146 -3.81 -5.48 10.29
N GLU A 147 -3.22 -6.68 10.25
CA GLU A 147 -3.49 -7.75 11.22
C GLU A 147 -3.05 -7.34 12.64
N GLU A 148 -1.83 -6.80 12.78
CA GLU A 148 -1.30 -6.34 14.07
C GLU A 148 -2.16 -5.22 14.69
N ALA A 149 -2.80 -4.40 13.84
CA ALA A 149 -3.71 -3.33 14.22
C ALA A 149 -5.15 -3.79 14.51
N GLU A 150 -5.47 -5.10 14.57
CA GLU A 150 -6.84 -5.60 14.81
C GLU A 150 -7.51 -4.98 16.06
N GLY A 151 -6.76 -4.57 17.07
CA GLY A 151 -7.29 -3.87 18.24
C GLY A 151 -7.74 -2.42 18.02
N CYS A 152 -7.37 -1.79 16.90
CA CYS A 152 -7.54 -0.37 16.63
C CYS A 152 -7.96 -0.13 15.18
N TRP A 153 -9.26 0.09 14.94
CA TRP A 153 -9.78 0.29 13.58
C TRP A 153 -9.15 1.51 12.88
N LYS A 154 -8.78 2.55 13.63
CA LYS A 154 -8.12 3.75 13.08
C LYS A 154 -6.74 3.42 12.52
N GLU A 155 -5.97 2.58 13.21
CA GLU A 155 -4.67 2.11 12.70
C GLU A 155 -4.83 1.19 11.48
N GLN A 156 -5.86 0.34 11.46
CA GLN A 156 -6.19 -0.43 10.25
C GLN A 156 -6.59 0.47 9.07
N TRP A 157 -7.37 1.52 9.32
CA TRP A 157 -7.73 2.49 8.28
C TRP A 157 -6.51 3.21 7.71
N VAL A 158 -5.56 3.60 8.57
CA VAL A 158 -4.27 4.19 8.16
C VAL A 158 -3.50 3.28 7.18
N VAL A 159 -3.58 1.96 7.36
CA VAL A 159 -3.01 1.01 6.38
C VAL A 159 -3.74 1.11 5.04
N CYS A 160 -5.08 1.13 5.02
CA CYS A 160 -5.86 1.28 3.79
C CYS A 160 -5.62 2.62 3.07
N GLU A 161 -5.53 3.72 3.83
CA GLU A 161 -5.21 5.06 3.32
C GLU A 161 -3.86 5.10 2.58
N ALA A 162 -2.85 4.43 3.14
CA ALA A 162 -1.52 4.35 2.54
C ALA A 162 -1.49 3.36 1.37
N LEU A 163 -2.18 2.23 1.49
CA LEU A 163 -2.08 1.14 0.51
C LEU A 163 -2.63 1.52 -0.86
N ALA A 164 -3.74 2.24 -0.92
CA ALA A 164 -4.35 2.64 -2.19
C ALA A 164 -3.36 3.43 -3.08
N PRO A 165 -2.90 4.65 -2.70
CA PRO A 165 -1.95 5.41 -3.52
C PRO A 165 -0.60 4.72 -3.71
N LEU A 166 -0.17 3.86 -2.78
CA LEU A 166 1.03 3.06 -2.97
C LEU A 166 0.90 2.13 -4.19
N ILE A 167 -0.22 1.42 -4.31
CA ILE A 167 -0.44 0.46 -5.41
C ILE A 167 -0.72 1.18 -6.72
N TRP A 168 -1.70 2.08 -6.75
CA TRP A 168 -2.18 2.63 -8.03
C TRP A 168 -1.33 3.79 -8.56
N TYR A 169 -0.74 4.60 -7.68
CA TYR A 169 -0.04 5.83 -8.10
C TYR A 169 1.48 5.69 -8.07
N LEU A 170 2.03 5.12 -7.01
CA LEU A 170 3.47 4.93 -6.87
C LEU A 170 3.99 3.67 -7.59
N GLN A 171 3.25 3.21 -8.61
CA GLN A 171 3.60 2.11 -9.52
C GLN A 171 3.92 0.77 -8.85
N LEU A 172 3.62 0.60 -7.56
CA LEU A 172 3.83 -0.68 -6.88
C LEU A 172 2.99 -1.79 -7.54
N GLY A 173 1.80 -1.46 -8.06
CA GLY A 173 0.95 -2.39 -8.79
C GLY A 173 1.61 -2.95 -10.06
N SER A 174 2.23 -2.11 -10.88
CA SER A 174 2.91 -2.54 -12.10
C SER A 174 4.19 -3.32 -11.79
N GLU A 175 5.00 -2.87 -10.84
CA GLU A 175 6.19 -3.62 -10.39
C GLU A 175 5.84 -5.00 -9.85
N PHE A 176 4.80 -5.06 -9.01
CA PHE A 176 4.27 -6.30 -8.44
C PHE A 176 3.69 -7.24 -9.51
N GLY A 177 3.10 -6.70 -10.58
CA GLY A 177 2.59 -7.47 -11.70
C GLY A 177 3.67 -8.21 -12.50
N MET A 178 4.94 -7.84 -12.36
CA MET A 178 6.07 -8.46 -13.06
C MET A 178 6.62 -9.72 -12.38
N ILE A 179 6.01 -10.18 -11.27
CA ILE A 179 6.45 -11.40 -10.58
C ILE A 179 6.22 -12.64 -11.46
N ASN A 180 7.24 -13.48 -11.63
CA ASN A 180 7.11 -14.73 -12.38
C ASN A 180 6.20 -15.78 -11.72
N ASP A 181 6.05 -15.74 -10.40
CA ASP A 181 5.06 -16.51 -9.64
C ASP A 181 3.71 -15.79 -9.64
N GLY A 182 3.04 -15.87 -10.79
CA GLY A 182 1.72 -15.27 -11.00
C GLY A 182 0.67 -15.78 -10.01
N GLU A 183 0.79 -17.02 -9.49
CA GLU A 183 -0.15 -17.55 -8.51
C GLU A 183 -0.04 -16.82 -7.17
N SER A 184 1.19 -16.60 -6.67
CA SER A 184 1.42 -15.80 -5.47
C SER A 184 0.97 -14.34 -5.65
N ALA A 185 1.19 -13.76 -6.83
CA ALA A 185 0.70 -12.41 -7.15
C ALA A 185 -0.84 -12.36 -7.12
N MET A 186 -1.53 -13.25 -7.82
CA MET A 186 -3.00 -13.33 -7.79
C MET A 186 -3.56 -13.50 -6.38
N LYS A 187 -2.98 -14.41 -5.58
CA LYS A 187 -3.38 -14.62 -4.18
C LYS A 187 -3.21 -13.35 -3.34
N THR A 188 -2.13 -12.60 -3.55
CA THR A 188 -1.86 -11.35 -2.83
C THR A 188 -2.85 -10.25 -3.24
N ALA A 189 -3.14 -10.09 -4.54
CA ALA A 189 -4.13 -9.14 -5.05
C ALA A 189 -5.53 -9.40 -4.45
N LYS A 190 -5.97 -10.67 -4.43
CA LYS A 190 -7.23 -11.08 -3.78
C LYS A 190 -7.20 -10.80 -2.27
N LEU A 191 -6.07 -11.04 -1.60
CA LEU A 191 -5.94 -10.80 -0.17
C LEU A 191 -6.02 -9.30 0.18
N VAL A 192 -5.41 -8.43 -0.63
CA VAL A 192 -5.56 -6.97 -0.52
C VAL A 192 -7.03 -6.56 -0.65
N GLY A 193 -7.75 -7.10 -1.64
CA GLY A 193 -9.17 -6.84 -1.80
C GLY A 193 -10.01 -7.31 -0.61
N ASN A 194 -9.77 -8.54 -0.12
CA ASN A 194 -10.43 -9.08 1.07
C ASN A 194 -10.18 -8.21 2.31
N MET A 195 -8.94 -7.74 2.49
CA MET A 195 -8.54 -6.88 3.60
C MET A 195 -9.34 -5.58 3.60
N PHE A 196 -9.46 -4.92 2.44
CA PHE A 196 -10.21 -3.67 2.35
C PHE A 196 -11.72 -3.88 2.58
N LEU A 197 -12.30 -4.97 2.06
CA LEU A 197 -13.70 -5.29 2.32
C LEU A 197 -13.95 -5.59 3.81
N ALA A 198 -13.02 -6.30 4.47
CA ALA A 198 -13.06 -6.50 5.92
C ALA A 198 -12.99 -5.17 6.69
N MET A 199 -12.18 -4.21 6.21
CA MET A 199 -12.13 -2.86 6.76
C MET A 199 -13.47 -2.12 6.62
N LEU A 200 -14.11 -2.17 5.44
CA LEU A 200 -15.42 -1.54 5.23
C LEU A 200 -16.50 -2.16 6.15
N ALA A 201 -16.53 -3.49 6.27
CA ALA A 201 -17.42 -4.17 7.20
C ALA A 201 -17.16 -3.74 8.65
N ARG A 202 -15.89 -3.52 9.02
CA ARG A 202 -15.53 -3.02 10.35
C ARG A 202 -16.02 -1.59 10.56
N LEU A 203 -15.77 -0.66 9.64
CA LEU A 203 -16.26 0.73 9.74
C LEU A 203 -17.79 0.80 9.85
N GLU A 204 -18.50 -0.08 9.15
CA GLU A 204 -19.95 -0.21 9.26
C GLU A 204 -20.39 -0.58 10.68
N ARG A 205 -19.75 -1.58 11.31
CA ARG A 205 -20.05 -1.99 12.69
C ARG A 205 -19.71 -0.93 13.72
N GLU A 206 -18.62 -0.18 13.50
CA GLU A 206 -18.23 0.95 14.34
C GLU A 206 -19.15 2.18 14.14
N GLY A 207 -20.07 2.14 13.17
CA GLY A 207 -21.02 3.22 12.90
C GLY A 207 -20.41 4.45 12.21
N VAL A 208 -19.23 4.28 11.62
CA VAL A 208 -18.43 5.35 10.99
C VAL A 208 -18.35 5.21 9.46
N LEU A 209 -18.99 4.20 8.85
CA LEU A 209 -19.14 4.13 7.39
C LEU A 209 -20.38 4.93 6.94
N LYS A 210 -20.28 6.26 6.93
CA LYS A 210 -21.38 7.17 6.58
C LYS A 210 -20.87 8.55 6.12
N PRO A 211 -21.67 9.37 5.42
CA PRO A 211 -21.16 10.60 4.80
C PRO A 211 -20.74 11.67 5.80
N ASP A 212 -21.37 11.70 6.98
CA ASP A 212 -21.09 12.62 8.09
C ASP A 212 -20.09 12.05 9.11
N SER A 213 -19.32 11.02 8.72
CA SER A 213 -18.38 10.32 9.58
C SER A 213 -17.22 11.18 10.09
N GLU A 214 -16.57 10.72 11.17
CA GLU A 214 -15.25 11.19 11.57
C GLU A 214 -14.15 10.83 10.56
N VAL A 215 -14.37 9.78 9.75
CA VAL A 215 -13.47 9.35 8.68
C VAL A 215 -13.71 10.22 7.44
N LYS A 216 -12.83 11.22 7.22
CA LYS A 216 -13.07 12.30 6.24
C LYS A 216 -12.74 11.93 4.80
N ASP A 217 -12.03 10.85 4.61
CA ASP A 217 -11.42 10.40 3.37
C ASP A 217 -12.07 9.13 2.79
N LEU A 218 -13.20 8.67 3.34
CA LEU A 218 -13.90 7.45 2.92
C LEU A 218 -14.07 7.35 1.40
N GLY A 219 -14.68 8.39 0.79
CA GLY A 219 -14.95 8.38 -0.65
C GLY A 219 -13.68 8.31 -1.48
N PHE A 220 -12.62 8.98 -1.03
CA PHE A 220 -11.33 8.95 -1.70
C PHE A 220 -10.67 7.57 -1.60
N VAL A 221 -10.57 7.00 -0.40
CA VAL A 221 -9.92 5.69 -0.21
C VAL A 221 -10.68 4.61 -0.98
N MET A 222 -12.02 4.63 -0.93
CA MET A 222 -12.85 3.70 -1.70
C MET A 222 -12.62 3.85 -3.21
N ALA A 223 -12.57 5.07 -3.73
CA ALA A 223 -12.23 5.32 -5.14
C ALA A 223 -10.80 4.84 -5.47
N GLY A 224 -9.84 5.05 -4.56
CA GLY A 224 -8.48 4.54 -4.67
C GLY A 224 -8.46 3.01 -4.80
N PHE A 225 -9.28 2.28 -4.04
CA PHE A 225 -9.37 0.82 -4.16
C PHE A 225 -10.08 0.35 -5.45
N LEU A 226 -10.92 1.19 -6.08
CA LEU A 226 -11.39 0.92 -7.44
C LEU A 226 -10.22 0.99 -8.45
N LYS A 227 -9.35 2.02 -8.31
CA LYS A 227 -8.12 2.15 -9.11
C LYS A 227 -7.11 1.03 -8.84
N VAL A 228 -7.00 0.55 -7.61
CA VAL A 228 -6.22 -0.65 -7.30
C VAL A 228 -6.76 -1.88 -8.03
N ALA A 229 -8.08 -2.07 -8.06
CA ALA A 229 -8.69 -3.20 -8.76
C ALA A 229 -8.47 -3.12 -10.28
N GLU A 230 -8.54 -1.92 -10.87
CA GLU A 230 -8.20 -1.66 -12.27
C GLU A 230 -6.73 -2.02 -12.55
N SER A 231 -5.79 -1.47 -11.76
CA SER A 231 -4.35 -1.77 -11.89
C SER A 231 -4.03 -3.27 -11.78
N PHE A 232 -4.70 -3.99 -10.88
CA PHE A 232 -4.52 -5.44 -10.78
C PHE A 232 -5.09 -6.20 -11.98
N ARG A 233 -6.13 -5.70 -12.67
CA ARG A 233 -6.63 -6.30 -13.91
C ARG A 233 -5.74 -6.03 -15.10
N ASP A 234 -5.12 -4.85 -15.17
CA ASP A 234 -4.11 -4.55 -16.18
C ASP A 234 -2.94 -5.55 -16.10
N CYS A 235 -2.65 -6.07 -14.90
CA CYS A 235 -1.69 -7.14 -14.67
C CYS A 235 -2.29 -8.57 -14.69
N SER A 236 -3.56 -8.75 -15.11
CA SER A 236 -4.28 -10.03 -15.15
C SER A 236 -4.41 -10.77 -13.80
N LEU A 237 -4.38 -10.05 -12.67
CA LEU A 237 -4.36 -10.64 -11.32
C LEU A 237 -5.77 -10.86 -10.71
N LEU A 238 -6.81 -10.31 -11.33
CA LEU A 238 -8.21 -10.40 -10.89
C LEU A 238 -9.14 -10.93 -12.01
N GLU A 239 -8.66 -11.88 -12.82
CA GLU A 239 -9.39 -12.42 -13.99
C GLU A 239 -10.12 -13.75 -13.72
N ASP A 240 -9.80 -14.44 -12.63
CA ASP A 240 -10.44 -15.73 -12.36
C ASP A 240 -11.87 -15.61 -11.82
N GLU A 241 -12.66 -16.66 -12.06
CA GLU A 241 -14.01 -16.78 -11.56
C GLU A 241 -14.10 -17.57 -10.24
N ASP A 242 -13.03 -17.58 -9.44
CA ASP A 242 -13.02 -18.33 -8.19
C ASP A 242 -14.13 -17.84 -7.26
N LYS A 243 -14.93 -18.79 -6.78
CA LYS A 243 -16.05 -18.52 -5.89
C LYS A 243 -15.84 -19.22 -4.57
N VAL A 244 -15.75 -18.42 -3.51
CA VAL A 244 -15.78 -18.93 -2.15
C VAL A 244 -17.24 -19.23 -1.78
N ARG A 245 -17.49 -20.50 -1.48
CA ARG A 245 -18.83 -20.99 -1.13
C ARG A 245 -19.35 -20.34 0.16
N LYS A 246 -20.68 -20.38 0.31
CA LYS A 246 -21.38 -19.98 1.52
C LYS A 246 -20.86 -20.75 2.73
N SER A 247 -20.82 -20.10 3.88
CA SER A 247 -20.54 -20.69 5.18
C SER A 247 -21.48 -20.13 6.24
N LYS A 248 -21.46 -20.67 7.47
CA LYS A 248 -22.22 -20.08 8.59
C LYS A 248 -21.83 -18.62 8.88
N LYS A 249 -20.54 -18.28 8.69
CA LYS A 249 -20.02 -16.92 8.92
C LYS A 249 -20.25 -15.99 7.73
N ARG A 250 -20.35 -16.55 6.52
CA ARG A 250 -20.61 -15.82 5.27
C ARG A 250 -21.78 -16.47 4.52
N PRO A 251 -23.03 -16.01 4.71
CA PRO A 251 -24.22 -16.65 4.14
C PRO A 251 -24.40 -16.42 2.62
N PHE A 252 -23.41 -15.79 1.96
CA PHE A 252 -23.41 -15.48 0.54
C PHE A 252 -22.19 -16.08 -0.19
N VAL A 253 -22.29 -16.18 -1.52
CA VAL A 253 -21.16 -16.59 -2.38
C VAL A 253 -20.28 -15.36 -2.60
N PHE A 254 -18.98 -15.52 -2.44
CA PHE A 254 -18.02 -14.44 -2.58
C PHE A 254 -17.06 -14.72 -3.75
N ALA A 255 -16.84 -13.73 -4.60
CA ALA A 255 -15.92 -13.81 -5.74
C ALA A 255 -14.80 -12.76 -5.56
N PRO A 256 -13.62 -13.14 -5.05
CA PRO A 256 -12.55 -12.19 -4.70
C PRO A 256 -12.15 -11.24 -5.84
N ALA A 257 -12.17 -11.72 -7.09
CA ALA A 257 -11.89 -10.94 -8.30
C ALA A 257 -12.85 -9.75 -8.54
N ARG A 258 -14.00 -9.72 -7.86
CA ARG A 258 -15.03 -8.67 -7.97
C ARG A 258 -14.99 -7.63 -6.84
N VAL A 259 -13.81 -7.39 -6.26
CA VAL A 259 -13.61 -6.45 -5.14
C VAL A 259 -14.23 -5.07 -5.40
N ASP A 260 -14.03 -4.52 -6.59
CA ASP A 260 -14.57 -3.23 -7.05
C ASP A 260 -16.11 -3.17 -6.99
N SER A 261 -16.78 -4.24 -7.42
CA SER A 261 -18.23 -4.37 -7.32
C SER A 261 -18.66 -4.25 -5.85
N TYR A 262 -17.99 -4.94 -4.94
CA TYR A 262 -18.31 -4.89 -3.51
C TYR A 262 -18.05 -3.51 -2.90
N VAL A 263 -16.94 -2.85 -3.24
CA VAL A 263 -16.62 -1.50 -2.76
C VAL A 263 -17.67 -0.50 -3.22
N ALA A 264 -18.06 -0.52 -4.50
CA ALA A 264 -19.09 0.35 -5.04
C ALA A 264 -20.47 0.08 -4.40
N ALA A 265 -20.80 -1.17 -4.07
CA ALA A 265 -22.02 -1.51 -3.32
C ALA A 265 -22.03 -0.90 -1.90
N TYR A 266 -20.91 -0.97 -1.16
CA TYR A 266 -20.79 -0.31 0.14
C TYR A 266 -20.98 1.20 0.04
N ALA A 267 -20.35 1.83 -0.96
CA ALA A 267 -20.46 3.28 -1.11
C ALA A 267 -21.91 3.69 -1.39
N LYS A 268 -22.59 2.96 -2.28
CA LYS A 268 -23.99 3.19 -2.60
C LYS A 268 -24.90 3.02 -1.38
N LYS A 269 -24.74 1.94 -0.62
CA LYS A 269 -25.53 1.65 0.62
C LYS A 269 -25.50 2.80 1.59
N HIS A 270 -24.31 3.34 1.81
CA HIS A 270 -24.05 4.33 2.85
C HIS A 270 -24.06 5.76 2.32
N GLY A 271 -24.49 5.97 1.07
CA GLY A 271 -24.55 7.31 0.46
C GLY A 271 -23.18 7.99 0.35
N ILE A 272 -22.09 7.22 0.33
CA ILE A 272 -20.74 7.75 0.14
C ILE A 272 -20.57 8.13 -1.33
N LYS A 273 -20.24 9.41 -1.57
CA LYS A 273 -19.98 9.89 -2.93
C LYS A 273 -18.66 9.31 -3.42
N LEU A 274 -18.72 8.46 -4.43
CA LEU A 274 -17.58 8.10 -5.28
C LEU A 274 -17.64 8.97 -6.52
N GLY A 275 -16.51 9.51 -6.99
CA GLY A 275 -16.47 10.05 -8.34
C GLY A 275 -16.71 8.93 -9.36
N GLY A 276 -17.78 9.02 -10.14
CA GLY A 276 -17.87 8.39 -11.48
C GLY A 276 -18.02 6.87 -11.63
N VAL A 277 -18.93 6.17 -10.92
CA VAL A 277 -19.29 4.77 -11.30
C VAL A 277 -20.79 4.45 -11.09
N PRO A 278 -21.53 3.93 -12.10
CA PRO A 278 -22.94 3.56 -11.97
C PRO A 278 -23.22 2.06 -11.69
N LYS A 279 -24.38 1.82 -11.06
CA LYS A 279 -25.13 0.55 -10.82
C LYS A 279 -24.50 -0.50 -9.90
N LEU A 280 -25.02 -0.65 -8.67
CA LEU A 280 -24.85 -1.85 -7.83
C LEU A 280 -25.92 -1.97 -6.73
N ASP A 281 -27.13 -2.41 -7.11
CA ASP A 281 -28.15 -2.87 -6.16
C ASP A 281 -28.19 -4.39 -6.20
N GLU A 282 -27.46 -5.02 -5.30
CA GLU A 282 -27.69 -6.39 -4.78
C GLU A 282 -26.43 -6.81 -4.04
N LEU A 283 -26.16 -6.28 -2.84
CA LEU A 283 -25.02 -6.78 -2.04
C LEU A 283 -25.06 -6.38 -0.56
N LEU A 284 -26.25 -6.22 0.03
CA LEU A 284 -26.38 -5.52 1.31
C LEU A 284 -27.26 -6.31 2.28
N ALA A 285 -26.66 -7.31 2.91
CA ALA A 285 -27.19 -7.92 4.13
C ALA A 285 -26.33 -7.48 5.31
N GLU A 286 -26.88 -7.55 6.54
CA GLU A 286 -26.07 -7.43 7.74
C GLU A 286 -25.10 -8.62 7.85
N HIS A 287 -23.94 -8.35 8.43
CA HIS A 287 -22.77 -9.20 8.33
C HIS A 287 -22.10 -9.36 9.69
N GLY A 288 -21.48 -10.52 9.94
CA GLY A 288 -20.71 -10.79 11.17
C GLY A 288 -19.40 -10.00 11.25
N ASP A 289 -18.51 -10.36 12.18
CA ASP A 289 -17.27 -9.60 12.45
C ASP A 289 -16.25 -9.60 11.28
N ASP A 290 -16.17 -10.70 10.53
CA ASP A 290 -15.34 -10.81 9.31
C ASP A 290 -16.14 -11.54 8.23
N PRO A 291 -17.07 -10.84 7.55
CA PRO A 291 -17.95 -11.48 6.57
C PRO A 291 -17.21 -11.78 5.26
N TRP A 292 -16.10 -11.11 5.00
CA TRP A 292 -15.26 -11.30 3.83
C TRP A 292 -14.23 -12.42 4.04
N GLY A 293 -13.99 -12.81 5.29
CA GLY A 293 -13.12 -13.93 5.66
C GLY A 293 -11.65 -13.60 5.49
N PHE A 294 -11.26 -12.33 5.69
CA PHE A 294 -9.87 -11.89 5.60
C PHE A 294 -8.96 -12.71 6.51
N GLY A 295 -9.32 -12.91 7.78
CA GLY A 295 -8.46 -13.63 8.72
C GLY A 295 -8.22 -15.09 8.29
N ALA A 296 -9.26 -15.75 7.78
CA ALA A 296 -9.12 -17.10 7.24
C ALA A 296 -8.26 -17.13 5.97
N ALA A 297 -8.45 -16.16 5.07
CA ALA A 297 -7.67 -16.03 3.84
C ALA A 297 -6.18 -15.74 4.14
N LEU A 298 -5.88 -14.90 5.13
CA LEU A 298 -4.51 -14.60 5.53
C LEU A 298 -3.81 -15.83 6.13
N GLU A 299 -4.51 -16.61 6.96
CA GLU A 299 -3.95 -17.85 7.52
C GLU A 299 -3.69 -18.92 6.47
N GLU A 300 -4.55 -19.02 5.45
CA GLU A 300 -4.30 -19.87 4.28
C GLU A 300 -3.11 -19.36 3.46
N TYR A 301 -3.03 -18.05 3.23
CA TYR A 301 -1.93 -17.40 2.54
C TYR A 301 -0.58 -17.63 3.24
N LYS A 302 -0.51 -17.51 4.56
CA LYS A 302 0.70 -17.80 5.35
C LYS A 302 1.15 -19.26 5.21
N LYS A 303 0.22 -20.21 5.13
CA LYS A 303 0.51 -21.66 4.97
C LYS A 303 0.89 -22.05 3.54
N GLY A 304 0.42 -21.28 2.55
CA GLY A 304 0.57 -21.58 1.13
C GLY A 304 1.97 -21.38 0.56
N GLY A 305 2.96 -20.99 1.36
CA GLY A 305 4.34 -20.84 0.91
C GLY A 305 4.61 -19.57 0.09
N ASN A 306 3.73 -18.56 0.15
CA ASN A 306 3.83 -17.29 -0.59
C ASN A 306 4.95 -16.35 -0.06
N SER A 307 5.99 -16.88 0.58
CA SER A 307 7.09 -16.11 1.18
C SER A 307 8.13 -15.73 0.13
N CYS A 308 8.68 -14.52 0.21
CA CYS A 308 9.79 -14.06 -0.63
C CYS A 308 11.16 -14.69 -0.27
N ASP A 309 11.23 -15.49 0.81
CA ASP A 309 12.49 -15.94 1.40
C ASP A 309 13.22 -17.03 0.59
N CYS A 310 12.57 -17.61 -0.42
CA CYS A 310 13.18 -18.64 -1.27
C CYS A 310 14.30 -18.11 -2.17
N PHE A 311 14.43 -16.80 -2.33
CA PHE A 311 15.41 -16.18 -3.24
C PHE A 311 16.63 -15.55 -2.55
N VAL A 312 16.65 -15.48 -1.21
CA VAL A 312 17.74 -14.85 -0.45
C VAL A 312 18.45 -15.87 0.46
N PRO A 313 19.79 -15.88 0.51
CA PRO A 313 20.51 -16.77 1.42
C PRO A 313 20.23 -16.42 2.90
N LYS A 314 19.64 -17.36 3.65
CA LYS A 314 19.84 -17.55 5.12
C LYS A 314 19.45 -16.42 6.11
N HIS A 315 18.52 -15.51 5.82
CA HIS A 315 18.10 -14.50 6.82
C HIS A 315 16.74 -14.70 7.49
N SER A 316 15.95 -15.70 7.13
CA SER A 316 14.70 -15.97 7.85
C SER A 316 14.44 -17.46 8.04
N SER A 317 13.78 -17.78 9.16
CA SER A 317 13.19 -19.09 9.37
C SER A 317 12.19 -19.38 8.25
N LYS A 318 12.31 -20.56 7.64
CA LYS A 318 11.34 -21.13 6.69
C LYS A 318 9.90 -20.65 6.97
N SER A 319 9.28 -20.06 5.96
CA SER A 319 7.83 -19.82 5.78
C SER A 319 7.16 -18.59 6.43
N ALA A 320 7.84 -17.46 6.61
CA ALA A 320 7.16 -16.21 7.00
C ALA A 320 6.91 -15.30 5.77
N ILE A 321 5.70 -14.76 5.64
CA ILE A 321 5.41 -13.67 4.69
C ILE A 321 5.96 -12.35 5.27
N GLY A 322 6.28 -11.38 4.42
CA GLY A 322 6.82 -10.09 4.83
C GLY A 322 8.30 -10.13 5.25
N GLY A 323 8.69 -9.22 6.12
CA GLY A 323 10.05 -9.03 6.62
C GLY A 323 10.92 -8.09 5.78
N ASP A 324 12.23 -8.24 5.88
CA ASP A 324 13.21 -7.41 5.17
C ASP A 324 14.31 -8.20 4.45
N SER A 325 14.06 -9.48 4.13
CA SER A 325 15.04 -10.30 3.42
C SER A 325 15.45 -9.73 2.06
N LEU A 326 14.60 -8.95 1.40
CA LEU A 326 14.91 -8.26 0.14
C LEU A 326 15.33 -6.80 0.32
N ASP A 327 15.29 -6.26 1.54
CA ASP A 327 15.88 -4.95 1.83
C ASP A 327 17.42 -5.08 1.74
N ILE A 328 18.02 -4.50 0.70
CA ILE A 328 19.46 -4.59 0.43
C ILE A 328 20.28 -3.96 1.58
N THR A 329 19.69 -3.04 2.34
CA THR A 329 20.35 -2.45 3.50
C THR A 329 20.45 -3.40 4.70
N SER A 330 19.58 -4.41 4.77
CA SER A 330 19.66 -5.48 5.80
C SER A 330 20.79 -6.48 5.54
N TRP A 331 21.30 -6.53 4.29
CA TRP A 331 22.30 -7.52 3.88
C TRP A 331 23.65 -7.27 4.55
N THR A 332 24.45 -8.31 4.65
CA THR A 332 25.85 -8.17 5.06
C THR A 332 26.66 -7.47 3.96
N PRO A 333 27.76 -6.78 4.32
CA PRO A 333 28.68 -6.23 3.33
C PRO A 333 29.21 -7.27 2.33
N ALA A 334 29.35 -8.53 2.76
CA ALA A 334 29.81 -9.62 1.90
C ALA A 334 28.77 -9.99 0.83
N GLU A 335 27.49 -10.03 1.19
CA GLU A 335 26.38 -10.31 0.27
C GLU A 335 26.24 -9.21 -0.78
N ARG A 336 26.24 -7.93 -0.35
CA ARG A 336 26.18 -6.81 -1.31
C ARG A 336 27.37 -6.76 -2.25
N LYS A 337 28.60 -6.95 -1.74
CA LYS A 337 29.81 -7.03 -2.59
C LYS A 337 29.75 -8.14 -3.62
N LYS A 338 29.16 -9.29 -3.26
CA LYS A 338 28.99 -10.42 -4.16
C LYS A 338 28.07 -10.08 -5.33
N ALA A 339 26.94 -9.40 -5.03
CA ALA A 339 25.93 -8.98 -5.98
C ALA A 339 26.35 -7.76 -6.84
N SER A 340 27.21 -6.88 -6.31
CA SER A 340 27.66 -5.68 -7.03
C SER A 340 28.42 -5.98 -8.32
N PHE A 341 28.22 -5.14 -9.34
CA PHE A 341 28.94 -5.19 -10.61
C PHE A 341 30.45 -4.95 -10.43
N ASN A 342 30.84 -4.03 -9.54
CA ASN A 342 32.24 -3.63 -9.33
C ASN A 342 32.92 -4.38 -8.16
N LYS A 343 32.22 -5.34 -7.52
CA LYS A 343 32.68 -6.12 -6.37
C LYS A 343 33.02 -5.31 -5.11
N LYS A 344 32.54 -4.07 -5.02
CA LYS A 344 32.57 -3.23 -3.82
C LYS A 344 31.20 -3.21 -3.15
N ASP A 345 31.19 -2.75 -1.90
CA ASP A 345 29.91 -2.54 -1.21
C ASP A 345 29.28 -1.27 -1.81
N PRO A 346 28.06 -1.34 -2.38
CA PRO A 346 27.42 -0.18 -3.00
C PRO A 346 26.95 0.84 -1.94
N LEU A 347 26.85 0.46 -0.66
CA LEU A 347 26.44 1.38 0.39
C LEU A 347 27.63 2.18 0.93
N PRO A 348 27.64 3.52 0.81
CA PRO A 348 28.66 4.36 1.43
C PRO A 348 28.63 4.25 2.95
N LYS A 349 29.79 4.45 3.59
CA LYS A 349 29.90 4.41 5.06
C LYS A 349 28.91 5.35 5.75
N GLN A 350 28.68 6.55 5.21
CA GLN A 350 27.77 7.52 5.78
C GLN A 350 26.32 7.02 5.80
N ILE A 351 25.88 6.32 4.76
CA ILE A 351 24.55 5.68 4.70
C ILE A 351 24.47 4.56 5.74
N LEU A 352 25.49 3.69 5.82
CA LEU A 352 25.53 2.60 6.79
C LEU A 352 25.52 3.09 8.23
N ASP A 353 26.24 4.18 8.53
CA ASP A 353 26.27 4.76 9.87
C ASP A 353 24.92 5.44 10.18
N GLY A 354 24.31 6.13 9.22
CA GLY A 354 22.96 6.68 9.36
C GLY A 354 21.90 5.60 9.66
N ILE A 355 21.94 4.46 8.99
CA ILE A 355 21.01 3.35 9.24
C ILE A 355 21.21 2.79 10.67
N LYS A 356 22.46 2.64 11.13
CA LYS A 356 22.74 2.22 12.52
C LYS A 356 22.24 3.22 13.56
N ASP A 357 22.25 4.51 13.21
CA ASP A 357 21.76 5.59 14.06
C ASP A 357 20.23 5.77 13.98
N GLY A 358 19.53 4.90 13.23
CA GLY A 358 18.07 4.90 13.14
C GLY A 358 17.50 5.83 12.06
N LEU A 359 18.32 6.36 11.15
CA LEU A 359 17.83 7.20 10.05
C LEU A 359 17.12 6.35 8.98
N VAL A 360 15.99 6.87 8.51
CA VAL A 360 15.34 6.39 7.28
C VAL A 360 16.09 6.96 6.09
N VAL A 361 16.60 6.08 5.24
CA VAL A 361 17.35 6.44 4.03
C VAL A 361 16.45 6.22 2.82
N GLY A 362 16.04 7.31 2.18
CA GLY A 362 15.53 7.27 0.81
C GLY A 362 16.68 7.37 -0.19
N LEU A 363 16.55 6.67 -1.31
CA LEU A 363 17.52 6.73 -2.42
C LEU A 363 16.89 7.62 -3.48
N GLY A 364 17.44 8.81 -3.64
CA GLY A 364 17.02 9.83 -4.60
C GLY A 364 18.22 10.65 -4.99
#